data_AF-A0A6B2VBE6-F1
#
_entry.id   AF-A0A6B2VBE6-F1
#
_cell.length_a   1.000
_cell.length_b   1.000
_cell.length_c   1.000
_cell.angle_alpha   90.00
_cell.angle_beta   90.00
_cell.angle_gamma   90.00
#
_symmetry.space_group_name_H-M   'P 1'
#
loop_
_entity.id
_entity.type
_entity.pdbx_description
1 polymer ?
#
loop_
_entity_poly.entity_id
_entity_poly.type
_entity_poly.pdbx_seq_one_letter_code
_entity_poly.pdbx_strand_id
1 'polypeptide(L)'
;AATERAWRASVPPLERTVAPGDARRAYAVLRGLTTHGGGLIAAATTSLPERAEAGRNYDYRYVWIRDQSYTGQAAAAAQAPELLDAAVRFVGERLLSDGPRLAPAYTLHGGPVPEQHELDLPGYPGGSSRTGNHVRKQFQLDCFGEALLLFAAAERAGRLDGEGWKAADLAVRAVADRWREPDAGVWELEPRQWTHSRLTCVAGLRALAGAAPRHPLADPCAHLADTLFAEVCASAVHPD
;
A
#
# COMPACT_ATOMS: atom_id res chain seq x y z
N ALA A 1 -8.53 31.93 -9.21
CA ALA A 1 -9.84 31.62 -9.82
C ALA A 1 -9.86 30.27 -10.56
N ALA A 2 -8.97 30.01 -11.54
CA ALA A 2 -8.97 28.75 -12.29
C ALA A 2 -8.62 27.51 -11.44
N THR A 3 -7.54 27.58 -10.64
CA THR A 3 -7.11 26.50 -9.73
C THR A 3 -8.19 26.08 -8.74
N GLU A 4 -8.86 27.03 -8.10
CA GLU A 4 -9.93 26.75 -7.14
C GLU A 4 -11.13 26.06 -7.80
N ARG A 5 -11.53 26.51 -9.01
CA ARG A 5 -12.60 25.86 -9.76
C ARG A 5 -12.24 24.42 -10.15
N ALA A 6 -11.00 24.18 -10.57
CA ALA A 6 -10.52 22.83 -10.90
C ALA A 6 -10.60 21.90 -9.69
N TRP A 7 -10.12 22.32 -8.53
CA TRP A 7 -10.21 21.53 -7.30
C TRP A 7 -11.66 21.28 -6.87
N ARG A 8 -12.51 22.32 -6.91
CA ARG A 8 -13.93 22.20 -6.57
C ARG A 8 -14.68 21.22 -7.47
N ALA A 9 -14.32 21.17 -8.76
CA ALA A 9 -14.89 20.21 -9.71
C ALA A 9 -14.38 18.77 -9.50
N SER A 10 -13.15 18.61 -8.99
CA SER A 10 -12.55 17.29 -8.84
C SER A 10 -12.79 16.57 -7.52
N VAL A 11 -13.12 17.31 -6.46
CA VAL A 11 -13.33 16.74 -5.12
C VAL A 11 -14.82 16.39 -4.99
N PRO A 12 -15.19 15.10 -4.86
CA PRO A 12 -16.57 14.70 -4.70
C PRO A 12 -17.16 15.26 -3.39
N PRO A 13 -18.48 15.41 -3.29
CA PRO A 13 -19.11 16.04 -2.13
C PRO A 13 -19.04 15.16 -0.86
N LEU A 14 -18.95 13.84 -0.98
CA LEU A 14 -18.77 12.87 0.12
C LEU A 14 -19.77 13.04 1.29
N GLU A 15 -21.01 13.41 0.97
CA GLU A 15 -22.07 13.72 1.96
C GLU A 15 -22.51 12.51 2.79
N ARG A 16 -22.27 11.29 2.29
CA ARG A 16 -22.60 10.03 2.97
C ARG A 16 -21.50 9.55 3.92
N THR A 17 -20.68 10.46 4.42
CA THR A 17 -19.62 10.17 5.41
C THR A 17 -19.95 10.81 6.75
N VAL A 18 -19.38 10.29 7.84
CA VAL A 18 -19.59 10.83 9.19
C VAL A 18 -19.05 12.26 9.37
N ALA A 19 -18.11 12.67 8.52
CA ALA A 19 -17.48 13.99 8.53
C ALA A 19 -17.17 14.46 7.10
N PRO A 20 -18.15 15.01 6.35
CA PRO A 20 -17.97 15.37 4.94
C PRO A 20 -16.83 16.37 4.69
N GLY A 21 -16.63 17.33 5.59
CA GLY A 21 -15.54 18.30 5.47
C GLY A 21 -14.15 17.65 5.51
N ASP A 22 -13.94 16.72 6.44
CA ASP A 22 -12.67 16.01 6.60
C ASP A 22 -12.46 14.99 5.48
N ALA A 23 -13.51 14.28 5.08
CA ALA A 23 -13.45 13.34 3.95
C ALA A 23 -13.07 14.05 2.65
N ARG A 24 -13.65 15.22 2.38
CA ARG A 24 -13.31 16.05 1.21
C ARG A 24 -11.88 16.55 1.27
N ARG A 25 -11.41 16.96 2.44
CA ARG A 25 -10.01 17.38 2.64
C ARG A 25 -9.06 16.21 2.39
N ALA A 26 -9.33 15.05 2.98
CA ALA A 26 -8.53 13.85 2.78
C ALA A 26 -8.47 13.45 1.30
N TYR A 27 -9.61 13.44 0.61
CA TYR A 27 -9.66 13.20 -0.83
C TYR A 27 -8.80 14.19 -1.62
N ALA A 28 -8.91 15.49 -1.33
CA ALA A 28 -8.12 16.51 -2.02
C ALA A 28 -6.61 16.29 -1.82
N VAL A 29 -6.19 15.93 -0.60
CA VAL A 29 -4.80 15.60 -0.28
C VAL A 29 -4.35 14.36 -1.06
N LEU A 30 -5.08 13.25 -1.00
CA LEU A 30 -4.74 12.03 -1.72
C LEU A 30 -4.65 12.27 -3.23
N ARG A 31 -5.61 12.99 -3.81
CA ARG A 31 -5.56 13.38 -5.23
C ARG A 31 -4.37 14.26 -5.57
N GLY A 32 -3.96 15.15 -4.65
CA GLY A 32 -2.79 16.01 -4.84
C GLY A 32 -1.45 15.28 -4.72
N LEU A 33 -1.41 14.17 -3.98
CA LEU A 33 -0.24 13.30 -3.84
C LEU A 33 -0.13 12.27 -4.99
N THR A 34 -1.22 12.02 -5.72
CA THR A 34 -1.25 11.13 -6.89
C THR A 34 -0.78 11.84 -8.15
N THR A 35 0.24 11.29 -8.80
CA THR A 35 0.72 11.79 -10.10
C THR A 35 -0.21 11.39 -11.25
N HIS A 36 -0.05 12.03 -12.40
CA HIS A 36 -0.74 11.61 -13.63
C HIS A 36 -0.40 10.15 -14.03
N GLY A 37 0.80 9.68 -13.67
CA GLY A 37 1.23 8.29 -13.84
C GLY A 37 0.62 7.31 -12.84
N GLY A 38 -0.25 7.75 -11.93
CA GLY A 38 -1.02 6.94 -10.97
C GLY A 38 -0.31 6.61 -9.66
N GLY A 39 1.01 6.82 -9.58
CA GLY A 39 1.76 6.68 -8.34
C GLY A 39 1.43 7.80 -7.35
N LEU A 40 1.04 7.45 -6.13
CA LEU A 40 0.80 8.31 -4.98
C LEU A 40 2.01 8.27 -4.06
N ILE A 41 2.62 9.43 -3.80
CA ILE A 41 3.70 9.50 -2.80
C ILE A 41 3.12 9.41 -1.39
N ALA A 42 3.85 8.75 -0.48
CA ALA A 42 3.44 8.65 0.92
C ALA A 42 3.28 10.04 1.57
N ALA A 43 4.22 10.96 1.29
CA ALA A 43 4.07 12.37 1.67
C ALA A 43 4.91 13.29 0.77
N ALA A 44 4.45 14.54 0.61
CA ALA A 44 5.19 15.60 -0.08
C ALA A 44 6.31 16.21 0.79
N THR A 45 7.00 15.38 1.58
CA THR A 45 8.00 15.80 2.57
C THR A 45 9.25 14.93 2.48
N THR A 46 10.39 15.53 2.78
CA THR A 46 11.64 14.83 3.03
C THR A 46 12.33 15.43 4.25
N SER A 47 13.20 14.64 4.90
CA SER A 47 14.08 15.09 5.99
C SER A 47 13.37 15.52 7.27
N LEU A 48 12.04 15.40 7.36
CA LEU A 48 11.35 15.67 8.61
C LEU A 48 11.57 14.50 9.58
N PRO A 49 11.92 14.78 10.85
CA PRO A 49 12.13 13.72 11.82
C PRO A 49 10.79 13.12 12.23
N GLU A 50 10.72 11.78 12.32
CA GLU A 50 9.56 11.12 12.96
C GLU A 50 9.40 11.58 14.42
N ARG A 51 10.53 11.80 15.09
CA ARG A 51 10.64 12.35 16.45
C ARG A 51 11.85 13.26 16.50
N ALA A 52 11.67 14.49 16.99
CA ALA A 52 12.76 15.44 17.15
C ALA A 52 13.93 14.84 17.97
N GLU A 53 15.17 15.12 17.55
CA GLU A 53 16.41 14.63 18.16
C GLU A 53 16.62 13.10 18.12
N ALA A 54 15.80 12.35 17.37
CA ALA A 54 15.89 10.88 17.31
C ALA A 54 16.70 10.34 16.11
N GLY A 55 17.17 11.22 15.21
CA GLY A 55 17.97 10.83 14.04
C GLY A 55 17.23 10.02 12.97
N ARG A 56 15.90 9.93 13.05
CA ARG A 56 15.03 9.21 12.11
C ARG A 56 14.36 10.18 11.14
N ASN A 57 15.14 10.61 10.15
CA ASN A 57 14.71 11.49 9.07
C ASN A 57 14.57 10.65 7.79
N TYR A 58 13.46 10.78 7.07
CA TYR A 58 13.21 9.99 5.86
C TYR A 58 12.71 10.86 4.70
N ASP A 59 12.93 10.37 3.49
CA ASP A 59 12.32 10.90 2.27
C ASP A 59 11.05 10.08 1.97
N TYR A 60 9.89 10.72 2.07
CA TYR A 60 8.57 10.09 1.87
C TYR A 60 8.00 10.34 0.46
N ARG A 61 8.79 10.93 -0.44
CA ARG A 61 8.36 11.28 -1.81
C ARG A 61 8.37 10.07 -2.78
N TYR A 62 8.14 8.87 -2.25
CA TYR A 62 8.11 7.62 -2.99
C TYR A 62 6.74 6.94 -2.83
N VAL A 63 6.44 6.00 -3.72
CA VAL A 63 5.16 5.28 -3.76
C VAL A 63 5.32 3.98 -2.99
N TRP A 64 4.82 3.93 -1.76
CA TRP A 64 4.71 2.68 -0.99
C TRP A 64 3.53 1.85 -1.48
N ILE A 65 3.72 0.55 -1.66
CA ILE A 65 2.66 -0.38 -2.10
C ILE A 65 1.50 -0.38 -1.09
N ARG A 66 1.81 -0.37 0.21
CA ARG A 66 0.82 -0.27 1.28
C ARG A 66 -0.02 1.01 1.15
N ASP A 67 0.64 2.17 1.12
CA ASP A 67 -0.01 3.48 1.08
C ASP A 67 -0.86 3.67 -0.19
N GLN A 68 -0.35 3.20 -1.34
CA GLN A 68 -1.11 3.15 -2.60
C GLN A 68 -2.35 2.25 -2.48
N SER A 69 -2.21 1.08 -1.82
CA SER A 69 -3.30 0.12 -1.62
C SER A 69 -4.38 0.67 -0.69
N TYR A 70 -4.00 1.32 0.43
CA TYR A 70 -4.95 2.01 1.30
C TYR A 70 -5.67 3.15 0.57
N THR A 71 -4.96 3.92 -0.24
CA THR A 71 -5.61 4.98 -1.04
C THR A 71 -6.61 4.40 -2.03
N GLY A 72 -6.28 3.31 -2.71
CA GLY A 72 -7.20 2.65 -3.64
C GLY A 72 -8.43 2.07 -2.94
N GLN A 73 -8.27 1.47 -1.75
CA GLN A 73 -9.40 1.01 -0.93
C GLN A 73 -10.30 2.18 -0.50
N ALA A 74 -9.72 3.29 -0.05
CA ALA A 74 -10.46 4.51 0.29
C ALA A 74 -11.18 5.10 -0.94
N ALA A 75 -10.52 5.09 -2.10
CA ALA A 75 -11.11 5.55 -3.37
C ALA A 75 -12.30 4.67 -3.80
N ALA A 76 -12.22 3.35 -3.62
CA ALA A 76 -13.34 2.44 -3.85
C ALA A 76 -14.53 2.78 -2.95
N ALA A 77 -14.30 3.00 -1.65
CA ALA A 77 -15.33 3.39 -0.70
C ALA A 77 -15.94 4.76 -1.01
N ALA A 78 -15.13 5.69 -1.51
CA ALA A 78 -15.54 7.02 -1.94
C ALA A 78 -16.17 7.07 -3.36
N GLN A 79 -16.27 5.93 -4.05
CA GLN A 79 -16.71 5.84 -5.45
C GLN A 79 -15.92 6.76 -6.39
N ALA A 80 -14.60 6.82 -6.19
CA ALA A 80 -13.68 7.64 -6.97
C ALA A 80 -12.87 6.79 -7.96
N PRO A 81 -13.40 6.53 -9.18
CA PRO A 81 -12.81 5.57 -10.11
C PRO A 81 -11.40 5.97 -10.55
N GLU A 82 -11.12 7.26 -10.73
CA GLU A 82 -9.79 7.74 -11.15
C GLU A 82 -8.67 7.30 -10.19
N LEU A 83 -8.88 7.46 -8.87
CA LEU A 83 -7.89 7.09 -7.87
C LEU A 83 -7.82 5.58 -7.66
N LEU A 84 -8.95 4.89 -7.76
CA LEU A 84 -8.98 3.43 -7.69
C LEU A 84 -8.21 2.81 -8.87
N ASP A 85 -8.46 3.26 -10.09
CA ASP A 85 -7.78 2.78 -11.30
C ASP A 85 -6.29 3.07 -11.25
N ALA A 86 -5.91 4.25 -10.78
CA ALA A 86 -4.51 4.63 -10.57
C ALA A 86 -3.80 3.65 -9.61
N ALA A 87 -4.44 3.32 -8.48
CA ALA A 87 -3.89 2.38 -7.51
C ALA A 87 -3.81 0.95 -8.05
N VAL A 88 -4.88 0.43 -8.65
CA VAL A 88 -4.92 -0.92 -9.23
C VAL A 88 -3.84 -1.07 -10.29
N ARG A 89 -3.74 -0.10 -11.21
CA ARG A 89 -2.73 -0.13 -12.26
C ARG A 89 -1.32 -0.07 -11.70
N PHE A 90 -1.02 0.88 -10.80
CA PHE A 90 0.34 1.01 -10.27
C PHE A 90 0.78 -0.26 -9.52
N VAL A 91 -0.05 -0.77 -8.59
CA VAL A 91 0.25 -1.97 -7.81
C VAL A 91 0.31 -3.21 -8.71
N GLY A 92 -0.63 -3.34 -9.66
CA GLY A 92 -0.67 -4.42 -10.63
C GLY A 92 0.59 -4.47 -11.51
N GLU A 93 1.01 -3.35 -12.08
CA GLU A 93 2.24 -3.26 -12.87
C GLU A 93 3.48 -3.67 -12.06
N ARG A 94 3.57 -3.27 -10.78
CA ARG A 94 4.70 -3.66 -9.93
C ARG A 94 4.71 -5.16 -9.65
N LEU A 95 3.54 -5.75 -9.36
CA LEU A 95 3.41 -7.20 -9.18
C LEU A 95 3.72 -7.98 -10.45
N LEU A 96 3.27 -7.52 -11.62
CA LEU A 96 3.57 -8.17 -12.90
C LEU A 96 5.07 -8.10 -13.25
N SER A 97 5.74 -7.01 -12.89
CA SER A 97 7.19 -6.82 -13.08
C SER A 97 8.01 -7.67 -12.11
N ASP A 98 7.71 -7.58 -10.82
CA ASP A 98 8.63 -8.03 -9.76
C ASP A 98 8.18 -9.34 -9.09
N GLY A 99 6.89 -9.69 -9.25
CA GLY A 99 6.28 -10.90 -8.69
C GLY A 99 6.58 -11.06 -7.20
N PRO A 100 7.14 -12.21 -6.76
CA PRO A 100 7.46 -12.44 -5.36
C PRO A 100 8.59 -11.55 -4.82
N ARG A 101 9.30 -10.79 -5.68
CA ARG A 101 10.36 -9.84 -5.30
C ARG A 101 9.85 -8.39 -5.25
N LEU A 102 8.54 -8.18 -5.17
CA LEU A 102 7.93 -6.86 -4.99
C LEU A 102 8.67 -6.06 -3.90
N ALA A 103 9.17 -4.88 -4.26
CA ALA A 103 9.78 -3.96 -3.31
C ALA A 103 8.68 -3.22 -2.53
N PRO A 104 8.92 -2.79 -1.27
CA PRO A 104 7.88 -2.09 -0.53
C PRO A 104 7.54 -0.71 -1.11
N ALA A 105 8.50 -0.06 -1.77
CA ALA A 105 8.32 1.25 -2.37
C ALA A 105 9.09 1.45 -3.68
N TYR A 106 8.59 2.38 -4.50
CA TYR A 106 9.08 2.71 -5.82
C TYR A 106 9.13 4.22 -6.06
N THR A 107 9.85 4.65 -7.08
CA THR A 107 9.68 6.03 -7.59
C THR A 107 8.31 6.20 -8.24
N LEU A 108 7.95 7.45 -8.52
CA LEU A 108 6.70 7.81 -9.20
C LEU A 108 6.44 7.08 -10.53
N HIS A 109 7.51 6.64 -11.19
CA HIS A 109 7.46 5.93 -12.46
C HIS A 109 7.72 4.42 -12.32
N GLY A 110 7.66 3.90 -11.08
CA GLY A 110 7.88 2.48 -10.79
C GLY A 110 9.35 2.04 -10.78
N GLY A 111 10.29 2.98 -10.86
CA GLY A 111 11.72 2.67 -10.75
C GLY A 111 12.15 2.37 -9.31
N PRO A 112 13.37 1.85 -9.10
CA PRO A 112 13.89 1.61 -7.75
C PRO A 112 14.09 2.93 -6.99
N VAL A 113 13.77 2.93 -5.70
CA VAL A 113 14.05 4.06 -4.82
C VAL A 113 15.56 4.28 -4.72
N PRO A 114 16.07 5.53 -4.85
CA PRO A 114 17.49 5.83 -4.67
C PRO A 114 17.99 5.50 -3.26
N GLU A 115 19.25 5.08 -3.15
CA GLU A 115 19.92 4.95 -1.85
C GLU A 115 19.95 6.30 -1.12
N GLN A 116 20.04 6.25 0.22
CA GLN A 116 20.04 7.46 1.03
C GLN A 116 21.30 8.31 0.78
N HIS A 117 21.10 9.62 0.72
CA HIS A 117 22.16 10.61 0.55
C HIS A 117 21.93 11.77 1.51
N GLU A 118 22.90 12.03 2.39
CA GLU A 118 22.89 13.22 3.25
C GLU A 118 23.15 14.48 2.43
N LEU A 119 22.43 15.54 2.76
CA LEU A 119 22.57 16.86 2.16
C LEU A 119 23.31 17.78 3.13
N ASP A 120 24.17 18.63 2.59
CA ASP A 120 24.82 19.71 3.34
C ASP A 120 23.86 20.90 3.51
N LEU A 121 22.77 20.66 4.24
CA LEU A 121 21.74 21.64 4.56
C LEU A 121 21.34 21.53 6.04
N PRO A 122 21.07 22.66 6.73
CA PRO A 122 20.61 22.61 8.10
C PRO A 122 19.29 21.83 8.17
N GLY A 123 19.26 20.79 9.01
CA GLY A 123 18.05 20.03 9.27
C GLY A 123 17.03 20.82 10.09
N TYR A 124 15.80 20.31 10.16
CA TYR A 124 14.86 20.70 11.21
C TYR A 124 15.52 20.46 12.58
N PRO A 125 15.27 21.26 13.64
CA PRO A 125 15.88 21.06 14.95
C PRO A 125 15.88 19.58 15.37
N GLY A 126 17.09 19.05 15.60
CA GLY A 126 17.32 17.65 15.96
C GLY A 126 17.30 16.63 14.84
N GLY A 127 17.43 17.06 13.58
CA GLY A 127 17.41 16.19 12.41
C GLY A 127 18.56 16.45 11.46
N SER A 128 18.76 15.51 10.52
CA SER A 128 19.63 15.70 9.36
C SER A 128 18.82 15.84 8.07
N SER A 129 19.40 16.54 7.09
CA SER A 129 18.82 16.70 5.76
C SER A 129 19.28 15.56 4.87
N ARG A 130 18.36 14.83 4.24
CA ARG A 130 18.68 13.72 3.33
C ARG A 130 17.65 13.52 2.23
N THR A 131 18.03 12.81 1.19
CA THR A 131 17.13 12.25 0.16
C THR A 131 17.35 10.76 0.03
N GLY A 132 16.46 10.07 -0.69
CA GLY A 132 16.57 8.61 -0.85
C GLY A 132 15.96 7.85 0.33
N ASN A 133 15.86 6.52 0.18
CA ASN A 133 15.35 5.65 1.23
C ASN A 133 16.01 4.26 1.17
N HIS A 134 16.21 3.65 2.33
CA HIS A 134 16.81 2.31 2.47
C HIS A 134 15.79 1.16 2.32
N VAL A 135 14.50 1.50 2.20
CA VAL A 135 13.36 0.57 2.07
C VAL A 135 13.54 -0.49 0.97
N ARG A 136 14.28 -0.19 -0.11
CA ARG A 136 14.44 -1.08 -1.27
C ARG A 136 15.05 -2.45 -0.95
N LYS A 137 15.74 -2.60 0.18
CA LYS A 137 16.38 -3.86 0.60
C LYS A 137 15.50 -4.70 1.50
N GLN A 138 14.35 -4.18 1.91
CA GLN A 138 13.44 -4.86 2.82
C GLN A 138 12.48 -5.79 2.07
N PHE A 139 12.13 -6.88 2.72
CA PHE A 139 10.97 -7.68 2.38
C PHE A 139 9.83 -7.32 3.34
N GLN A 140 8.65 -7.04 2.80
CA GLN A 140 7.44 -6.71 3.55
C GLN A 140 6.31 -7.62 3.06
N LEU A 141 5.90 -8.58 3.89
CA LEU A 141 4.90 -9.59 3.52
C LEU A 141 3.50 -8.96 3.42
N ASP A 142 3.20 -7.98 4.27
CA ASP A 142 1.94 -7.26 4.30
C ASP A 142 1.59 -6.59 2.96
N CYS A 143 2.59 -6.14 2.19
CA CYS A 143 2.39 -5.54 0.86
C CYS A 143 1.56 -6.42 -0.09
N PHE A 144 1.72 -7.75 -0.03
CA PHE A 144 0.91 -8.66 -0.85
C PHE A 144 -0.52 -8.75 -0.35
N GLY A 145 -0.73 -8.81 0.98
CA GLY A 145 -2.07 -8.79 1.56
C GLY A 145 -2.82 -7.49 1.26
N GLU A 146 -2.13 -6.35 1.32
CA GLU A 146 -2.69 -5.04 0.98
C GLU A 146 -3.07 -4.94 -0.50
N ALA A 147 -2.23 -5.47 -1.40
CA ALA A 147 -2.55 -5.53 -2.82
C ALA A 147 -3.81 -6.40 -3.07
N LEU A 148 -3.96 -7.53 -2.38
CA LEU A 148 -5.16 -8.37 -2.49
C LEU A 148 -6.42 -7.66 -1.95
N LEU A 149 -6.31 -6.89 -0.86
CA LEU A 149 -7.42 -6.07 -0.37
C LEU A 149 -7.84 -4.99 -1.39
N LEU A 150 -6.87 -4.33 -2.02
CA LEU A 150 -7.10 -3.39 -3.11
C LEU A 150 -7.82 -4.07 -4.29
N PHE A 151 -7.31 -5.21 -4.77
CA PHE A 151 -7.92 -5.92 -5.89
C PHE A 151 -9.32 -6.42 -5.57
N ALA A 152 -9.56 -6.90 -4.36
CA ALA A 152 -10.89 -7.26 -3.90
C ALA A 152 -11.86 -6.05 -3.91
N ALA A 153 -11.38 -4.86 -3.52
CA ALA A 153 -12.17 -3.63 -3.60
C ALA A 153 -12.46 -3.22 -5.04
N ALA A 154 -11.48 -3.35 -5.94
CA ALA A 154 -11.63 -3.09 -7.36
C ALA A 154 -12.62 -4.05 -8.03
N GLU A 155 -12.55 -5.34 -7.71
CA GLU A 155 -13.49 -6.36 -8.22
C GLU A 155 -14.92 -6.06 -7.78
N ARG A 156 -15.15 -5.74 -6.50
CA ARG A 156 -16.48 -5.34 -6.03
C ARG A 156 -17.03 -4.09 -6.73
N ALA A 157 -16.14 -3.21 -7.20
CA ALA A 157 -16.49 -2.03 -7.98
C ALA A 157 -16.61 -2.29 -9.49
N GLY A 158 -16.35 -3.53 -9.96
CA GLY A 158 -16.33 -3.89 -11.38
C GLY A 158 -15.18 -3.25 -12.16
N ARG A 159 -14.03 -3.04 -11.49
CA ARG A 159 -12.86 -2.32 -12.04
C ARG A 159 -11.57 -3.14 -12.04
N LEU A 160 -11.63 -4.43 -11.69
CA LEU A 160 -10.47 -5.32 -11.80
C LEU A 160 -10.48 -6.02 -13.16
N ASP A 161 -9.50 -5.73 -14.00
CA ASP A 161 -9.38 -6.32 -15.33
C ASP A 161 -8.52 -7.60 -15.33
N GLY A 162 -8.28 -8.17 -16.51
CA GLY A 162 -7.50 -9.41 -16.66
C GLY A 162 -6.04 -9.29 -16.20
N GLU A 163 -5.41 -8.13 -16.38
CA GLU A 163 -4.04 -7.90 -15.87
C GLU A 163 -4.05 -7.77 -14.34
N GLY A 164 -5.07 -7.11 -13.77
CA GLY A 164 -5.31 -7.08 -12.34
C GLY A 164 -5.49 -8.48 -11.73
N TRP A 165 -6.23 -9.38 -12.40
CA TRP A 165 -6.37 -10.77 -11.97
C TRP A 165 -5.06 -11.58 -12.06
N LYS A 166 -4.22 -11.34 -13.07
CA LYS A 166 -2.88 -11.93 -13.14
C LYS A 166 -1.98 -11.43 -12.00
N ALA A 167 -2.04 -10.13 -11.70
CA ALA A 167 -1.32 -9.56 -10.57
C ALA A 167 -1.80 -10.14 -9.22
N ALA A 168 -3.12 -10.36 -9.06
CA ALA A 168 -3.68 -11.01 -7.90
C ALA A 168 -3.18 -12.46 -7.74
N ASP A 169 -3.14 -13.26 -8.81
CA ASP A 169 -2.57 -14.62 -8.80
C ASP A 169 -1.09 -14.60 -8.34
N LEU A 170 -0.29 -13.66 -8.87
CA LEU A 170 1.11 -13.51 -8.44
C LEU A 170 1.23 -13.15 -6.96
N ALA A 171 0.37 -12.27 -6.44
CA ALA A 171 0.35 -11.93 -5.02
C ALA A 171 -0.06 -13.13 -4.15
N VAL A 172 -1.07 -13.91 -4.56
CA VAL A 172 -1.48 -15.14 -3.85
C VAL A 172 -0.33 -16.15 -3.79
N ARG A 173 0.37 -16.37 -4.91
CA ARG A 173 1.54 -17.27 -4.96
C ARG A 173 2.67 -16.78 -4.08
N ALA A 174 2.99 -15.48 -4.13
CA ALA A 174 4.02 -14.90 -3.27
C ALA A 174 3.70 -15.09 -1.79
N VAL A 175 2.43 -14.94 -1.37
CA VAL A 175 2.00 -15.25 0.00
C VAL A 175 2.18 -16.75 0.28
N ALA A 176 1.71 -17.63 -0.60
CA ALA A 176 1.82 -19.08 -0.42
C ALA A 176 3.27 -19.55 -0.21
N ASP A 177 4.20 -18.98 -0.96
CA ASP A 177 5.61 -19.36 -0.94
C ASP A 177 6.36 -18.74 0.25
N ARG A 178 6.01 -17.51 0.66
CA ARG A 178 6.87 -16.69 1.52
C ARG A 178 6.29 -16.33 2.89
N TRP A 179 5.06 -16.72 3.23
CA TRP A 179 4.41 -16.29 4.48
C TRP A 179 5.12 -16.69 5.78
N ARG A 180 6.04 -17.66 5.71
CA ARG A 180 6.88 -18.09 6.86
C ARG A 180 8.20 -17.32 6.97
N GLU A 181 8.58 -16.54 5.96
CA GLU A 181 9.81 -15.75 5.99
C GLU A 181 9.67 -14.55 6.93
N PRO A 182 10.69 -14.24 7.75
CA PRO A 182 10.72 -12.99 8.50
C PRO A 182 10.68 -11.77 7.57
N ASP A 183 9.86 -10.78 7.90
CA ASP A 183 9.67 -9.54 7.14
C ASP A 183 9.87 -8.31 8.01
N ALA A 184 10.05 -7.14 7.39
CA ALA A 184 10.26 -5.89 8.12
C ALA A 184 8.99 -5.36 8.82
N GLY A 185 7.81 -5.92 8.49
CA GLY A 185 6.54 -5.48 9.02
C GLY A 185 6.15 -4.06 8.60
N VAL A 186 4.97 -3.62 9.04
CA VAL A 186 4.41 -2.31 8.67
C VAL A 186 5.26 -1.12 9.13
N TRP A 187 6.04 -1.32 10.20
CA TRP A 187 6.90 -0.29 10.79
C TRP A 187 8.35 -0.33 10.26
N GLU A 188 8.64 -1.18 9.28
CA GLU A 188 9.97 -1.25 8.64
C GLU A 188 11.11 -1.56 9.62
N LEU A 189 10.85 -2.45 10.57
CA LEU A 189 11.74 -2.84 11.65
C LEU A 189 12.63 -4.02 11.25
N GLU A 190 13.39 -4.56 12.21
CA GLU A 190 14.17 -5.76 11.97
C GLU A 190 13.29 -6.95 11.52
N PRO A 191 13.77 -7.78 10.57
CA PRO A 191 12.98 -8.90 10.07
C PRO A 191 12.54 -9.87 11.16
N ARG A 192 11.23 -10.02 11.33
CA ARG A 192 10.59 -10.99 12.24
C ARG A 192 9.33 -11.55 11.59
N GLN A 193 8.77 -12.61 12.17
CA GLN A 193 7.46 -13.12 11.73
C GLN A 193 6.33 -12.27 12.32
N TRP A 194 6.11 -11.07 11.76
CA TRP A 194 5.13 -10.13 12.31
C TRP A 194 3.70 -10.67 12.19
N THR A 195 2.96 -10.60 13.31
CA THR A 195 1.54 -10.99 13.37
C THR A 195 0.69 -10.16 12.40
N HIS A 196 0.95 -8.85 12.35
CA HIS A 196 0.27 -7.93 11.45
C HIS A 196 0.38 -8.41 9.99
N SER A 197 1.60 -8.65 9.50
CA SER A 197 1.81 -9.00 8.09
C SER A 197 1.07 -10.26 7.67
N ARG A 198 1.13 -11.31 8.50
CA ARG A 198 0.41 -12.56 8.23
C ARG A 198 -1.12 -12.37 8.27
N LEU A 199 -1.64 -11.59 9.23
CA LEU A 199 -3.08 -11.30 9.30
C LEU A 199 -3.57 -10.43 8.14
N THR A 200 -2.75 -9.49 7.65
CA THR A 200 -3.06 -8.71 6.44
C THR A 200 -3.15 -9.62 5.21
N CYS A 201 -2.27 -10.62 5.09
CA CYS A 201 -2.41 -11.65 4.04
C CYS A 201 -3.71 -12.45 4.18
N VAL A 202 -4.06 -12.90 5.39
CA VAL A 202 -5.33 -13.60 5.66
C VAL A 202 -6.52 -12.72 5.23
N ALA A 203 -6.51 -11.44 5.59
CA ALA A 203 -7.56 -10.49 5.23
C ALA A 203 -7.67 -10.31 3.71
N GLY A 204 -6.55 -10.10 3.02
CA GLY A 204 -6.51 -9.94 1.57
C GLY A 204 -6.99 -11.18 0.82
N LEU A 205 -6.53 -12.37 1.21
CA LEU A 205 -6.96 -13.65 0.63
C LEU A 205 -8.47 -13.87 0.80
N ARG A 206 -9.00 -13.66 2.02
CA ARG A 206 -10.45 -13.78 2.29
C ARG A 206 -11.27 -12.75 1.51
N ALA A 207 -10.78 -11.52 1.44
CA ALA A 207 -11.46 -10.45 0.72
C ALA A 207 -11.54 -10.74 -0.78
N LEU A 208 -10.47 -11.24 -1.39
CA LEU A 208 -10.46 -11.58 -2.82
C LEU A 208 -11.38 -12.77 -3.12
N ALA A 209 -11.30 -13.84 -2.31
CA ALA A 209 -12.19 -14.98 -2.43
C ALA A 209 -13.67 -14.59 -2.31
N GLY A 210 -13.99 -13.72 -1.34
CA GLY A 210 -15.35 -13.22 -1.15
C GLY A 210 -15.83 -12.25 -2.23
N ALA A 211 -14.93 -11.48 -2.85
CA ALA A 211 -15.27 -10.58 -3.95
C ALA A 211 -15.63 -11.33 -5.23
N ALA A 212 -15.00 -12.48 -5.49
CA ALA A 212 -15.23 -13.29 -6.69
C ALA A 212 -15.39 -14.79 -6.38
N PRO A 213 -16.51 -15.21 -5.76
CA PRO A 213 -16.69 -16.59 -5.28
C PRO A 213 -16.75 -17.65 -6.40
N ARG A 214 -16.86 -17.24 -7.67
CA ARG A 214 -16.84 -18.14 -8.85
C ARG A 214 -15.52 -18.12 -9.59
N HIS A 215 -14.55 -17.31 -9.16
CA HIS A 215 -13.24 -17.24 -9.81
C HIS A 215 -12.37 -18.43 -9.37
N PRO A 216 -11.53 -19.01 -10.24
CA PRO A 216 -10.67 -20.15 -9.89
C PRO A 216 -9.72 -19.92 -8.70
N LEU A 217 -9.43 -18.67 -8.35
CA LEU A 217 -8.62 -18.32 -7.17
C LEU A 217 -9.38 -18.35 -5.85
N ALA A 218 -10.72 -18.43 -5.85
CA ALA A 218 -11.51 -18.31 -4.63
C ALA A 218 -11.19 -19.41 -3.60
N ASP A 219 -11.26 -20.69 -4.02
CA ASP A 219 -10.98 -21.82 -3.13
C ASP A 219 -9.50 -21.85 -2.68
N PRO A 220 -8.49 -21.70 -3.57
CA PRO A 220 -7.09 -21.58 -3.15
C PRO A 220 -6.85 -20.46 -2.14
N CYS A 221 -7.45 -19.28 -2.33
CA CYS A 221 -7.33 -18.16 -1.40
C CYS A 221 -7.94 -18.48 -0.04
N ALA A 222 -9.13 -19.06 0.00
CA ALA A 222 -9.80 -19.43 1.24
C ALA A 222 -8.98 -20.45 2.03
N HIS A 223 -8.52 -21.52 1.38
CA HIS A 223 -7.70 -22.56 2.03
C HIS A 223 -6.36 -22.03 2.55
N LEU A 224 -5.69 -21.18 1.77
CA LEU A 224 -4.45 -20.55 2.20
C LEU A 224 -4.69 -19.61 3.40
N ALA A 225 -5.76 -18.80 3.36
CA ALA A 225 -6.11 -17.91 4.46
C ALA A 225 -6.37 -18.68 5.77
N ASP A 226 -7.08 -19.81 5.70
CA ASP A 226 -7.36 -20.63 6.88
C ASP A 226 -6.09 -21.29 7.43
N THR A 227 -5.18 -21.72 6.56
CA THR A 227 -3.87 -22.26 6.95
C THR A 227 -3.04 -21.20 7.70
N LEU A 228 -2.91 -20.00 7.12
CA LEU A 228 -2.19 -18.88 7.75
C LEU A 228 -2.83 -18.47 9.07
N PHE A 229 -4.16 -18.37 9.10
CA PHE A 229 -4.90 -17.96 10.29
C PHE A 229 -4.71 -18.96 11.44
N ALA A 230 -4.81 -20.26 11.17
CA ALA A 230 -4.58 -21.30 12.16
C ALA A 230 -3.16 -21.22 12.76
N GLU A 231 -2.14 -21.05 11.91
CA GLU A 231 -0.76 -20.91 12.38
C GLU A 231 -0.55 -19.64 13.21
N VAL A 232 -1.11 -18.51 12.76
CA VAL A 232 -1.01 -17.24 13.50
C VAL A 232 -1.70 -17.38 14.86
N CYS A 233 -2.88 -17.98 14.95
CA CYS A 233 -3.55 -18.23 16.24
C CYS A 233 -2.73 -19.14 17.16
N ALA A 234 -1.95 -20.08 16.62
CA ALA A 234 -1.10 -20.96 17.41
C ALA A 234 0.22 -20.30 17.87
N SER A 235 0.79 -19.41 17.05
CA SER A 235 2.17 -18.92 17.22
C SER A 235 2.29 -17.45 17.64
N ALA A 236 1.24 -16.65 17.44
CA ALA A 236 1.28 -15.20 17.58
C ALA A 236 0.37 -14.66 18.70
N VAL A 237 0.17 -15.50 19.71
CA VAL A 237 -0.42 -15.09 20.99
C VAL A 237 0.67 -14.53 21.88
N HIS A 238 0.35 -13.52 22.69
CA HIS A 238 1.26 -13.06 23.74
C HIS A 238 1.57 -14.29 24.60
N PRO A 239 2.82 -14.77 24.69
CA PRO A 239 3.16 -15.66 25.79
C PRO A 239 3.00 -14.82 27.05
N ASP A 240 2.48 -15.37 28.14
CA ASP A 240 2.62 -14.69 29.44
C ASP A 240 4.05 -14.14 29.63
#